data_AF-A0A101FXV9-F1
#
_entry.id   AF-A0A101FXV9-F1
#
_cell.length_a   1.000
_cell.length_b   1.000
_cell.length_c   1.000
_cell.angle_alpha   90.00
_cell.angle_beta   90.00
_cell.angle_gamma   90.00
#
_symmetry.space_group_name_H-M   'P 1'
#
loop_
_entity.id
_entity.type
_entity.pdbx_description
1 polymer ?
#
loop_
_entity_poly.entity_id
_entity_poly.type
_entity_poly.pdbx_seq_one_letter_code
_entity_poly.pdbx_strand_id
1 'polypeptide(L)'
;MNKSIKNFVIVVLVISGLTAAFYAGMWVGGNFNQGEKSNYLTSNDPELGTLFAPFFQAWDIVHEQYVDQPVDDLKLMQGAISGMMSGLGDIHSSYMDPETYRQASAPLQGGYTGIGAWVDTSGDTLVILAPMPDSPAEAAGLQSGDIVIGIDGEDVTGVAPDIVLQSILG
;
A
#
# COMPACT_ATOMS: atom_id res chain seq x y z
N MET A 1 36.14 -7.84 -63.85
CA MET A 1 35.23 -7.15 -62.91
C MET A 1 35.95 -5.92 -62.36
N ASN A 2 35.37 -4.72 -62.49
CA ASN A 2 36.08 -3.47 -62.17
C ASN A 2 36.31 -3.36 -60.64
N LYS A 3 37.49 -2.89 -60.21
CA LYS A 3 37.89 -2.89 -58.78
C LYS A 3 36.87 -2.14 -57.91
N SER A 4 36.27 -1.09 -58.45
CA SER A 4 35.20 -0.31 -57.80
C SER A 4 33.90 -1.10 -57.60
N ILE A 5 33.54 -2.00 -58.52
CA ILE A 5 32.34 -2.86 -58.41
C ILE A 5 32.56 -3.92 -57.33
N LYS A 6 33.76 -4.53 -57.27
CA LYS A 6 34.09 -5.52 -56.23
C LYS A 6 34.04 -4.89 -54.83
N ASN A 7 34.56 -3.68 -54.67
CA ASN A 7 34.51 -2.97 -53.39
C ASN A 7 33.08 -2.58 -52.99
N PHE A 8 32.26 -2.15 -53.94
CA PHE A 8 30.85 -1.82 -53.69
C PHE A 8 30.06 -3.06 -53.21
N VAL A 9 30.24 -4.20 -53.86
CA VAL A 9 29.59 -5.46 -53.46
C VAL A 9 30.02 -5.90 -52.05
N ILE A 10 31.31 -5.74 -51.69
CA ILE A 10 31.80 -6.05 -50.34
C ILE A 10 31.15 -5.16 -49.29
N VAL A 11 31.03 -3.85 -49.55
CA VAL A 11 30.41 -2.90 -48.60
C VAL A 11 28.93 -3.24 -48.36
N VAL A 12 28.18 -3.57 -49.42
CA VAL A 12 26.77 -3.97 -49.30
C VAL A 12 26.62 -5.26 -48.48
N LEU A 13 27.49 -6.24 -48.70
CA LEU A 13 27.46 -7.49 -47.93
C LEU A 13 27.76 -7.26 -46.44
N VAL A 14 28.74 -6.41 -46.12
CA VAL A 14 29.08 -6.08 -44.72
C VAL A 14 27.92 -5.36 -44.02
N ILE A 15 27.29 -4.40 -44.70
CA ILE A 15 26.14 -3.67 -44.13
C ILE A 15 24.97 -4.63 -43.89
N SER A 16 24.66 -5.51 -44.86
CA SER A 16 23.59 -6.50 -44.72
C SER A 16 23.83 -7.46 -43.54
N GLY A 17 25.07 -7.92 -43.36
CA GLY A 17 25.46 -8.77 -42.23
C GLY A 17 25.32 -8.08 -40.88
N LEU A 18 25.74 -6.82 -40.78
CA LEU A 18 25.58 -6.02 -39.56
C LEU A 18 24.11 -5.77 -39.21
N THR A 19 23.28 -5.47 -40.20
CA THR A 19 21.83 -5.30 -39.97
C THR A 19 21.18 -6.60 -39.52
N ALA A 20 21.53 -7.74 -40.14
CA ALA A 20 20.99 -9.04 -39.75
C ALA A 20 21.40 -9.42 -38.32
N ALA A 21 22.65 -9.17 -37.94
CA ALA A 21 23.14 -9.40 -36.59
C ALA A 21 22.44 -8.51 -35.55
N PHE A 22 22.18 -7.25 -35.87
CA PHE A 22 21.44 -6.33 -35.00
C PHE A 22 20.00 -6.79 -34.77
N TYR A 23 19.26 -7.15 -35.83
CA TYR A 23 17.90 -7.66 -35.70
C TYR A 23 17.83 -9.01 -34.99
N ALA A 24 18.78 -9.91 -35.22
CA ALA A 24 18.90 -11.16 -34.49
C ALA A 24 19.19 -10.92 -32.99
N GLY A 25 20.07 -9.97 -32.69
CA GLY A 25 20.36 -9.53 -31.32
C GLY A 25 19.13 -8.96 -30.61
N MET A 26 18.32 -8.12 -31.28
CA MET A 26 17.07 -7.63 -30.71
C MET A 26 16.03 -8.75 -30.51
N TRP A 27 15.94 -9.72 -31.45
CA TRP A 27 15.00 -10.83 -31.33
C TRP A 27 15.37 -11.78 -30.20
N VAL A 28 16.66 -12.08 -30.02
CA VAL A 28 17.14 -12.90 -28.90
C VAL A 28 17.07 -12.12 -27.58
N GLY A 29 17.48 -10.84 -27.56
CA GLY A 29 17.48 -9.99 -26.36
C GLY A 29 16.08 -9.61 -25.88
N GLY A 30 15.10 -9.48 -26.79
CA GLY A 30 13.70 -9.25 -26.46
C GLY A 30 13.05 -10.44 -25.74
N ASN A 31 13.53 -11.66 -25.99
CA ASN A 31 13.07 -12.88 -25.31
C ASN A 31 13.86 -13.19 -24.01
N PHE A 32 15.01 -12.55 -23.80
CA PHE A 32 15.87 -12.82 -22.63
C PHE A 32 15.50 -12.00 -21.37
N ASN A 33 14.61 -11.01 -21.52
CA ASN A 33 14.07 -10.22 -20.40
C ASN A 33 12.72 -10.72 -19.87
N GLN A 34 12.32 -11.93 -20.23
CA GLN A 34 11.26 -12.64 -19.53
C GLN A 34 11.89 -13.47 -18.41
N GLY A 35 12.56 -12.79 -17.46
CA GLY A 35 12.69 -13.36 -16.13
C GLY A 35 11.28 -13.72 -15.68
N GLU A 36 11.10 -14.93 -15.16
CA GLU A 36 9.81 -15.42 -14.68
C GLU A 36 9.21 -14.37 -13.75
N LYS A 37 8.34 -13.51 -14.30
CA LYS A 37 7.35 -12.82 -13.49
C LYS A 37 6.45 -13.94 -13.06
N SER A 38 6.67 -14.47 -11.87
CA SER A 38 5.70 -15.34 -11.23
C SER A 38 4.37 -14.59 -11.28
N ASN A 39 3.45 -15.07 -12.13
CA ASN A 39 2.12 -14.52 -12.22
C ASN A 39 1.38 -14.94 -10.94
N TYR A 40 1.57 -14.18 -9.87
CA TYR A 40 0.83 -14.35 -8.61
C TYR A 40 -0.70 -14.17 -8.79
N LEU A 41 -1.13 -13.72 -9.97
CA LEU A 41 -2.51 -13.46 -10.36
C LEU A 41 -3.20 -14.65 -11.05
N THR A 42 -2.49 -15.75 -11.32
CA THR A 42 -3.09 -16.91 -11.99
C THR A 42 -2.62 -18.18 -11.31
N SER A 43 -3.43 -18.64 -10.37
CA SER A 43 -3.37 -20.05 -10.00
C SER A 43 -3.73 -20.87 -11.22
N ASN A 44 -2.93 -21.90 -11.54
CA ASN A 44 -3.28 -22.88 -12.57
C ASN A 44 -4.43 -23.81 -12.13
N ASP A 45 -5.03 -23.54 -10.97
CA ASP A 45 -6.18 -24.24 -10.42
C ASP A 45 -7.51 -23.65 -10.94
N PRO A 46 -8.25 -24.39 -11.78
CA PRO A 46 -9.56 -23.96 -12.28
C PRO A 46 -10.61 -23.74 -11.18
N GLU A 47 -10.50 -24.43 -10.04
CA GLU A 47 -11.43 -24.27 -8.93
C GLU A 47 -11.25 -22.92 -8.26
N LEU A 48 -9.99 -22.48 -8.10
CA LEU A 48 -9.68 -21.16 -7.56
C LEU A 48 -10.20 -20.04 -8.46
N GLY A 49 -10.06 -20.17 -9.78
CA GLY A 49 -10.61 -19.19 -10.72
C GLY A 49 -12.13 -19.05 -10.62
N THR A 50 -12.84 -20.18 -10.46
CA THR A 50 -14.29 -20.18 -10.26
C THR A 50 -14.67 -19.55 -8.91
N LEU A 51 -13.92 -19.85 -7.86
CA LEU A 51 -14.14 -19.32 -6.51
C LEU A 51 -14.04 -17.78 -6.46
N PHE A 52 -13.05 -17.21 -7.15
CA PHE A 52 -12.82 -15.75 -7.16
C PHE A 52 -13.61 -15.00 -8.23
N ALA A 53 -14.32 -15.67 -9.14
CA ALA A 53 -15.11 -14.99 -10.18
C ALA A 53 -16.10 -13.95 -9.63
N PRO A 54 -16.86 -14.21 -8.55
CA PRO A 54 -17.75 -13.21 -7.95
C PRO A 54 -17.00 -12.01 -7.35
N PHE A 55 -15.78 -12.21 -6.84
CA PHE A 55 -14.95 -11.14 -6.30
C PHE A 55 -14.55 -10.15 -7.41
N PHE A 56 -14.07 -10.66 -8.55
CA PHE A 56 -13.72 -9.81 -9.70
C PHE A 56 -14.96 -9.13 -10.31
N GLN A 57 -16.10 -9.83 -10.35
CA GLN A 57 -17.34 -9.21 -10.79
C GLN A 57 -17.75 -8.04 -9.89
N ALA A 58 -17.64 -8.19 -8.56
CA ALA A 58 -17.92 -7.10 -7.63
C ALA A 58 -16.93 -5.94 -7.78
N TRP A 59 -15.64 -6.25 -8.00
CA TRP A 59 -14.62 -5.27 -8.31
C TRP A 59 -14.99 -4.44 -9.53
N ASP A 60 -15.32 -5.09 -10.66
CA ASP A 60 -15.71 -4.42 -11.90
C ASP A 60 -16.96 -3.56 -11.72
N ILE A 61 -17.99 -4.08 -11.05
CA ILE A 61 -19.23 -3.34 -10.77
C ILE A 61 -18.94 -2.06 -9.98
N VAL A 62 -18.07 -2.12 -8.96
CA VAL A 62 -17.71 -0.94 -8.16
C VAL A 62 -17.00 0.11 -9.03
N HIS A 63 -16.09 -0.30 -9.91
CA HIS A 63 -15.36 0.63 -10.77
C HIS A 63 -16.24 1.24 -11.87
N GLU A 64 -17.25 0.52 -12.34
CA GLU A 64 -18.12 0.98 -13.41
C GLU A 64 -19.35 1.75 -12.92
N GLN A 65 -19.90 1.37 -11.76
CA GLN A 65 -21.26 1.77 -11.35
C GLN A 65 -21.29 2.55 -10.03
N TYR A 66 -20.20 2.61 -9.26
CA TYR A 66 -20.18 3.43 -8.05
C TYR A 66 -20.28 4.93 -8.40
N VAL A 67 -21.04 5.67 -7.59
CA VAL A 67 -21.43 7.06 -7.86
C VAL A 67 -20.22 8.00 -7.87
N ASP A 68 -19.32 7.84 -6.90
CA ASP A 68 -18.19 8.74 -6.70
C ASP A 68 -16.92 8.12 -7.31
N GLN A 69 -16.59 8.56 -8.52
CA GLN A 69 -15.42 8.11 -9.27
C GLN A 69 -14.29 9.18 -9.27
N PRO A 70 -13.00 8.76 -9.35
CA PRO A 70 -12.54 7.37 -9.34
C PRO A 70 -12.57 6.76 -7.94
N VAL A 71 -12.80 5.45 -7.87
CA VAL A 71 -12.60 4.70 -6.63
C VAL A 71 -11.11 4.58 -6.28
N ASP A 72 -10.82 4.38 -5.00
CA ASP A 72 -9.47 4.16 -4.49
C ASP A 72 -9.17 2.65 -4.41
N ASP A 73 -8.48 2.14 -5.42
CA ASP A 73 -8.10 0.72 -5.55
C ASP A 73 -7.32 0.21 -4.33
N LEU A 74 -6.45 1.03 -3.76
CA LEU A 74 -5.64 0.63 -2.60
C LEU A 74 -6.55 0.43 -1.40
N LYS A 75 -7.47 1.36 -1.15
CA LYS A 75 -8.43 1.28 -0.07
C LYS A 75 -9.40 0.11 -0.24
N LEU A 76 -9.87 -0.14 -1.47
CA LEU A 76 -10.72 -1.30 -1.78
C LEU A 76 -9.99 -2.62 -1.51
N MET A 77 -8.74 -2.74 -1.96
CA MET A 77 -7.93 -3.94 -1.75
C MET A 77 -7.63 -4.19 -0.27
N GLN A 78 -7.22 -3.15 0.47
CA GLN A 78 -7.00 -3.26 1.91
C GLN A 78 -8.29 -3.67 2.64
N GLY A 79 -9.44 -3.08 2.27
CA GLY A 79 -10.74 -3.47 2.80
C GLY A 79 -11.09 -4.93 2.51
N ALA A 80 -10.81 -5.43 1.31
CA ALA A 80 -11.01 -6.83 0.95
C ALA A 80 -10.16 -7.78 1.81
N ILE A 81 -8.88 -7.46 2.03
CA ILE A 81 -7.99 -8.24 2.88
C ILE A 81 -8.48 -8.24 4.33
N SER A 82 -8.85 -7.07 4.87
CA SER A 82 -9.42 -6.96 6.23
C SER A 82 -10.71 -7.78 6.38
N GLY A 83 -11.57 -7.79 5.35
CA GLY A 83 -12.77 -8.62 5.31
C GLY A 83 -12.44 -10.12 5.33
N MET A 84 -11.44 -10.56 4.57
CA MET A 84 -10.96 -11.95 4.60
C MET A 84 -10.45 -12.35 5.98
N MET A 85 -9.66 -11.49 6.64
CA MET A 85 -9.17 -11.73 8.00
C MET A 85 -10.31 -11.84 9.00
N SER A 86 -11.34 -10.98 8.87
CA SER A 86 -12.54 -11.04 9.72
C SER A 86 -13.30 -12.35 9.56
N GLY A 87 -13.25 -12.95 8.37
CA GLY A 87 -13.84 -14.26 8.07
C GLY A 87 -13.22 -15.43 8.86
N LEU A 88 -12.04 -15.26 9.46
CA LEU A 88 -11.42 -16.26 10.32
C LEU A 88 -12.15 -16.42 11.67
N GLY A 89 -12.90 -15.39 12.10
CA GLY A 89 -13.59 -15.38 13.39
C GLY A 89 -12.63 -15.36 14.61
N ASP A 90 -11.35 -15.09 14.39
CA ASP A 90 -10.33 -14.97 15.43
C ASP A 90 -10.06 -13.51 15.75
N ILE A 91 -10.34 -13.09 16.99
CA ILE A 91 -10.12 -11.73 17.49
C ILE A 91 -8.64 -11.31 17.48
N HIS A 92 -7.72 -12.27 17.44
CA HIS A 92 -6.28 -12.00 17.42
C HIS A 92 -5.68 -11.96 16.01
N SER A 93 -6.47 -12.28 14.98
CA SER A 93 -6.03 -12.27 13.59
C SER A 93 -6.60 -11.05 12.86
N SER A 94 -5.73 -10.12 12.48
CA SER A 94 -6.11 -8.91 11.74
C SER A 94 -5.09 -8.56 10.67
N TYR A 95 -5.53 -7.80 9.66
CA TYR A 95 -4.66 -7.17 8.69
C TYR A 95 -4.31 -5.77 9.15
N MET A 96 -3.03 -5.40 9.08
CA MET A 96 -2.55 -4.04 9.30
C MET A 96 -2.09 -3.47 7.97
N ASP A 97 -2.72 -2.36 7.55
CA ASP A 97 -2.19 -1.56 6.44
C ASP A 97 -0.85 -0.92 6.84
N PRO A 98 -0.08 -0.36 5.88
CA PRO A 98 1.25 0.18 6.17
C PRO A 98 1.29 1.25 7.26
N GLU A 99 0.26 2.11 7.35
CA GLU A 99 0.22 3.18 8.33
C GLU A 99 -0.11 2.63 9.73
N THR A 100 -1.11 1.76 9.83
CA THR A 100 -1.41 1.04 11.07
C THR A 100 -0.20 0.24 11.57
N TYR A 101 0.51 -0.45 10.67
CA TYR A 101 1.72 -1.19 11.01
C TYR A 101 2.85 -0.27 11.52
N ARG A 102 3.04 0.88 10.89
CA ARG A 102 4.04 1.88 11.31
C ARG A 102 3.75 2.35 12.73
N GLN A 103 2.50 2.66 13.03
CA GLN A 103 2.08 3.09 14.37
C GLN A 103 2.24 1.97 15.40
N ALA A 104 1.84 0.74 15.07
CA ALA A 104 1.96 -0.42 15.95
C ALA A 104 3.42 -0.82 16.23
N SER A 105 4.32 -0.63 15.25
CA SER A 105 5.73 -1.00 15.36
C SER A 105 6.62 0.11 15.91
N ALA A 106 6.16 1.37 15.95
CA ALA A 106 6.92 2.50 16.44
C ALA A 106 7.46 2.32 17.88
N PRO A 107 6.65 1.85 18.87
CA PRO A 107 7.15 1.58 20.22
C PRO A 107 8.24 0.51 20.26
N LEU A 108 8.15 -0.53 19.41
CA LEU A 108 9.11 -1.64 19.36
C LEU A 108 10.48 -1.19 18.84
N GLN A 109 10.49 -0.14 18.02
CA GLN A 109 11.70 0.44 17.45
C GLN A 109 12.31 1.53 18.36
N GLY A 110 11.78 1.72 19.56
CA GLY A 110 12.21 2.76 20.49
C GLY A 110 11.76 4.17 20.09
N GLY A 111 10.93 4.29 19.06
CA GLY A 111 10.24 5.52 18.69
C GLY A 111 8.90 5.60 19.43
N TYR A 112 8.94 5.76 20.75
CA TYR A 112 7.73 6.16 21.46
C TYR A 112 7.50 7.63 21.15
N THR A 113 6.41 7.94 20.45
CA THR A 113 6.00 9.30 20.15
C THR A 113 4.68 9.60 20.83
N GLY A 114 4.45 10.86 21.20
CA GLY A 114 3.30 11.30 21.99
C GLY A 114 3.57 11.45 23.50
N ILE A 115 2.49 11.74 24.24
CA ILE A 115 2.54 12.14 25.65
C ILE A 115 2.41 10.97 26.65
N GLY A 116 2.13 9.76 26.17
CA GLY A 116 2.00 8.56 27.02
C GLY A 116 0.64 8.42 27.71
N ALA A 117 -0.46 8.56 26.96
CA ALA A 117 -1.81 8.34 27.47
C ALA A 117 -2.57 7.35 26.57
N TRP A 118 -3.40 6.51 27.19
CA TRP A 118 -4.43 5.76 26.49
C TRP A 118 -5.61 6.68 26.20
N VAL A 119 -6.10 6.66 24.97
CA VAL A 119 -7.16 7.55 24.50
C VAL A 119 -8.29 6.77 23.85
N ASP A 120 -9.49 7.32 23.92
CA ASP A 120 -10.66 6.88 23.19
C ASP A 120 -10.90 7.83 22.00
N THR A 121 -11.00 7.26 20.80
CA THR A 121 -11.25 7.94 19.54
C THR A 121 -12.59 7.55 18.91
N SER A 122 -13.41 6.76 19.60
CA SER A 122 -14.68 6.23 19.06
C SER A 122 -15.83 7.23 19.02
N GLY A 123 -15.72 8.34 19.76
CA GLY A 123 -16.73 9.41 19.84
C GLY A 123 -16.46 10.60 18.91
N ASP A 124 -17.10 11.73 19.21
CA ASP A 124 -16.94 12.99 18.47
C ASP A 124 -15.70 13.80 18.94
N THR A 125 -15.04 13.38 20.01
CA THR A 125 -13.87 14.07 20.57
C THR A 125 -12.91 13.05 21.16
N LEU A 126 -11.62 13.36 21.16
CA LEU A 126 -10.59 12.53 21.76
C LEU A 126 -10.64 12.66 23.29
N VAL A 127 -10.85 11.54 23.97
CA VAL A 127 -10.96 11.46 25.44
C VAL A 127 -9.80 10.66 26.01
N ILE A 128 -9.20 11.15 27.10
CA ILE A 128 -8.17 10.41 27.85
C ILE A 128 -8.85 9.28 28.63
N LEU A 129 -8.51 8.03 28.32
CA LEU A 129 -8.93 6.87 29.11
C LEU A 129 -8.11 6.76 30.38
N ALA A 130 -6.78 6.81 30.27
CA ALA A 130 -5.86 6.81 31.41
C ALA A 130 -4.45 7.26 30.99
N PRO A 131 -3.73 8.04 31.81
CA PRO A 131 -2.31 8.25 31.63
C PRO A 131 -1.54 6.94 31.88
N MET A 132 -0.42 6.73 31.19
CA MET A 132 0.47 5.60 31.47
C MET A 132 1.35 5.91 32.68
N PRO A 133 1.70 4.92 33.52
CA PRO A 133 2.64 5.13 34.62
C PRO A 133 3.98 5.66 34.12
N ASP A 134 4.57 6.59 34.87
CA ASP A 134 5.86 7.25 34.58
C ASP A 134 5.90 8.02 33.25
N SER A 135 4.74 8.43 32.72
CA SER A 135 4.62 9.17 31.46
C SER A 135 4.59 10.70 31.64
N PRO A 136 4.89 11.49 30.59
CA PRO A 136 4.65 12.92 30.58
C PRO A 136 3.19 13.30 30.87
N ALA A 137 2.22 12.52 30.38
CA ALA A 137 0.80 12.71 30.64
C ALA A 137 0.45 12.56 32.14
N GLU A 138 1.01 11.56 32.81
CA GLU A 138 0.86 11.38 34.26
C GLU A 138 1.52 12.52 35.04
N ALA A 139 2.73 12.90 34.64
CA ALA A 139 3.46 14.02 35.27
C ALA A 139 2.74 15.38 35.08
N ALA A 140 2.02 15.55 33.96
CA ALA A 140 1.16 16.71 33.71
C ALA A 140 -0.17 16.67 34.49
N GLY A 141 -0.48 15.55 35.13
CA GLY A 141 -1.68 15.38 35.95
C GLY A 141 -2.96 15.11 35.15
N LEU A 142 -2.85 14.62 33.90
CA LEU A 142 -4.02 14.22 33.11
C LEU A 142 -4.77 13.08 33.80
N GLN A 143 -6.09 13.11 33.70
CA GLN A 143 -6.98 12.15 34.35
C GLN A 143 -7.88 11.43 33.34
N SER A 144 -8.41 10.29 33.79
CA SER A 144 -9.45 9.58 33.05
C SER A 144 -10.68 10.47 32.88
N GLY A 145 -11.16 10.58 31.65
CA GLY A 145 -12.30 11.41 31.27
C GLY A 145 -11.94 12.82 30.80
N ASP A 146 -10.66 13.21 30.83
CA ASP A 146 -10.24 14.49 30.27
C ASP A 146 -10.48 14.53 28.75
N ILE A 147 -10.97 15.67 28.26
CA ILE A 147 -11.28 15.86 26.83
C ILE A 147 -10.22 16.78 26.23
N VAL A 148 -9.64 16.38 25.10
CA VAL A 148 -8.67 17.20 24.38
C VAL A 148 -9.41 18.26 23.57
N ILE A 149 -9.28 19.52 24.01
CA ILE A 149 -9.90 20.69 23.36
C ILE A 149 -8.91 21.50 22.53
N GLY A 150 -7.59 21.31 22.69
CA GLY A 150 -6.60 22.02 21.89
C GLY A 150 -5.21 21.41 21.97
N ILE A 151 -4.41 21.65 20.92
CA ILE A 151 -3.02 21.21 20.78
C ILE A 151 -2.20 22.41 20.31
N ASP A 152 -1.06 22.69 20.94
CA ASP A 152 -0.18 23.83 20.61
C ASP A 152 -0.88 25.20 20.53
N GLY A 153 -1.99 25.36 21.25
CA GLY A 153 -2.80 26.58 21.27
C GLY A 153 -3.84 26.68 20.16
N GLU A 154 -3.94 25.68 19.28
CA GLU A 154 -5.01 25.55 18.29
C GLU A 154 -6.19 24.76 18.88
N ASP A 155 -7.41 25.26 18.69
CA ASP A 155 -8.64 24.60 19.10
C ASP A 155 -8.91 23.41 18.17
N VAL A 156 -9.06 22.22 18.75
CA VAL A 156 -9.32 20.97 18.00
C VAL A 156 -10.73 20.42 18.24
N THR A 157 -11.60 21.22 18.85
CA THR A 157 -13.01 20.82 19.03
C THR A 157 -13.70 20.64 17.68
N GLY A 158 -14.38 19.50 17.50
CA GLY A 158 -15.05 19.14 16.24
C GLY A 158 -14.11 18.63 15.15
N VAL A 159 -12.81 18.52 15.40
CA VAL A 159 -11.88 17.77 14.55
C VAL A 159 -12.03 16.29 14.86
N ALA A 160 -11.96 15.45 13.81
CA ALA A 160 -12.09 14.01 13.96
C ALA A 160 -10.98 13.46 14.91
N PRO A 161 -11.30 12.60 15.89
CA PRO A 161 -10.35 12.19 16.94
C PRO A 161 -9.09 11.49 16.43
N ASP A 162 -9.18 10.81 15.28
CA ASP A 162 -8.06 10.18 14.59
C ASP A 162 -7.03 11.23 14.09
N ILE A 163 -7.51 12.36 13.58
CA ILE A 163 -6.66 13.49 13.16
C ILE A 163 -6.03 14.15 14.39
N VAL A 164 -6.81 14.37 15.46
CA VAL A 164 -6.31 14.94 16.71
C VAL A 164 -5.21 14.05 17.31
N LEU A 165 -5.39 12.73 17.28
CA LEU A 165 -4.40 11.76 17.75
C LEU A 165 -3.09 11.86 16.97
N GLN A 166 -3.15 12.01 15.64
CA GLN A 166 -1.94 12.20 14.82
C GLN A 166 -1.15 13.44 15.24
N SER A 167 -1.84 14.56 15.52
CA SER A 167 -1.19 15.79 16.00
C SER A 167 -0.47 15.62 17.35
N ILE A 168 -0.97 14.74 18.23
CA ILE A 168 -0.31 14.43 19.51
C ILE A 168 0.95 13.57 19.29
N LEU A 169 0.94 12.71 18.26
CA LEU A 169 2.02 11.79 17.94
C LEU A 169 3.15 12.44 17.11
N GLY A 170 2.96 13.66 16.59
CA GLY A 170 3.98 14.38 15.81
C GLY A 170 3.93 14.12 14.30
#